data_AF-A0AAU7GG59-F1
#
_entry.id   AF-A0AAU7GG59-F1
#
_cell.length_a   1.000
_cell.length_b   1.000
_cell.length_c   1.000
_cell.angle_alpha   90.00
_cell.angle_beta   90.00
_cell.angle_gamma   90.00
#
_symmetry.space_group_name_H-M   'P 1'
#
loop_
_entity.id
_entity.type
_entity.pdbx_description
1 polymer ?
#
loop_
_entity_poly.entity_id
_entity_poly.type
_entity_poly.pdbx_seq_one_letter_code
_entity_poly.pdbx_strand_id
1 'polypeptide(L)' 'MERTNDCPSCGRPLTRVRNPYMGAGLAVHEHVDVCDRCGTVVYVPTASVPAQPVRRTPRWRLALRRMLGRARR' A
#
# COMPACT_ATOMS: atom_id res chain seq x y z
N MET A 1 -18.82 11.67 -12.36
CA MET A 1 -18.00 11.24 -13.50
C MET A 1 -17.45 9.87 -13.18
N GLU A 2 -18.13 8.84 -13.65
CA GLU A 2 -17.64 7.46 -13.61
C GLU A 2 -16.34 7.44 -14.45
N ARG A 3 -15.17 7.23 -13.83
CA ARG A 3 -13.93 7.04 -14.60
C ARG A 3 -14.02 5.65 -15.20
N THR A 4 -14.38 5.57 -16.48
CA THR A 4 -14.23 4.35 -17.26
C THR A 4 -12.77 3.93 -17.21
N ASN A 5 -12.52 2.67 -16.83
CA ASN A 5 -11.18 2.12 -16.67
C ASN A 5 -10.58 1.72 -18.03
N ASP A 6 -10.73 2.59 -19.02
CA ASP A 6 -10.33 2.35 -20.40
C ASP A 6 -8.91 2.82 -20.65
N CYS A 7 -8.22 2.12 -21.53
CA CYS A 7 -6.87 2.42 -21.94
C CYS A 7 -6.84 3.74 -22.70
N PRO A 8 -6.04 4.73 -22.28
CA PRO A 8 -5.97 6.04 -22.95
C PRO A 8 -5.36 5.94 -24.35
N SER A 9 -4.68 4.84 -24.68
CA SER A 9 -4.01 4.66 -25.97
C SER A 9 -4.89 3.93 -26.99
N CYS A 10 -5.65 2.91 -26.58
CA CYS A 10 -6.41 2.08 -27.52
C CYS A 10 -7.90 1.88 -27.16
N GLY A 11 -8.37 2.48 -26.07
CA GLY A 11 -9.78 2.47 -25.65
C GLY A 11 -10.29 1.14 -25.08
N ARG A 12 -9.44 0.11 -24.95
CA ARG A 12 -9.83 -1.17 -24.32
C ARG A 12 -9.81 -1.10 -22.79
N PRO A 13 -10.61 -1.94 -22.10
CA PRO A 13 -10.57 -2.01 -20.64
C PRO A 13 -9.19 -2.42 -20.14
N LEU A 14 -8.77 -1.80 -19.04
CA LEU A 14 -7.53 -2.12 -18.35
C LEU A 14 -7.73 -3.24 -17.31
N THR A 15 -6.73 -4.10 -17.15
CA THR A 15 -6.69 -5.14 -16.12
C THR A 15 -5.81 -4.71 -14.96
N ARG A 16 -6.33 -4.78 -13.73
CA ARG A 16 -5.56 -4.47 -12.52
C ARG A 16 -4.63 -5.62 -12.15
N VAL A 17 -3.36 -5.30 -11.91
CA VAL A 17 -2.35 -6.25 -11.44
C VAL A 17 -1.53 -5.67 -10.29
N ARG A 18 -0.90 -6.55 -9.50
CA ARG A 18 0.04 -6.12 -8.45
C ARG A 18 1.30 -5.56 -9.09
N ASN A 19 1.75 -4.40 -8.60
CA ASN A 19 2.95 -3.77 -9.08
C ASN A 19 4.18 -4.58 -8.63
N PRO A 20 4.98 -5.16 -9.56
CA PRO A 20 6.15 -5.96 -9.21
C PRO A 20 7.25 -5.15 -8.53
N TYR A 21 7.25 -3.83 -8.69
CA TYR A 21 8.21 -2.91 -8.08
C TYR A 21 7.85 -2.51 -6.65
N MET A 22 6.65 -2.87 -6.18
CA MET A 22 6.25 -2.62 -4.79
C MET A 22 7.12 -3.45 -3.84
N GLY A 23 7.69 -2.78 -2.83
CA GLY A 23 8.54 -3.40 -1.82
C GLY A 23 10.04 -3.38 -2.16
N ALA A 24 10.40 -3.11 -3.43
CA ALA A 24 11.78 -2.89 -3.85
C ALA A 24 12.24 -1.42 -3.71
N GLY A 25 11.37 -0.53 -3.21
CA GLY A 25 11.65 0.91 -3.13
C GLY A 25 11.55 1.65 -4.47
N LEU A 26 11.10 0.97 -5.53
CA LEU A 26 11.00 1.51 -6.90
C LEU A 26 9.60 2.00 -7.27
N ALA A 27 8.60 1.73 -6.43
CA ALA A 27 7.24 2.22 -6.63
C ALA A 27 6.50 2.46 -5.32
N VAL A 28 5.58 3.42 -5.34
CA VAL A 28 4.70 3.79 -4.21
C VAL A 28 3.29 3.22 -4.34
N HIS A 29 2.87 2.83 -5.56
CA HIS A 29 1.55 2.26 -5.83
C HIS A 29 1.60 0.74 -5.79
N GLU A 30 0.73 0.14 -4.99
CA GLU A 30 0.64 -1.32 -4.84
C GLU A 30 0.10 -2.00 -6.11
N HIS A 31 -0.75 -1.32 -6.86
CA HIS A 31 -1.41 -1.84 -8.04
C HIS A 31 -1.20 -0.91 -9.24
N VAL A 32 -1.18 -1.51 -10.42
CA VAL A 32 -1.18 -0.81 -11.71
C VAL A 32 -2.24 -1.43 -12.61
N ASP A 33 -2.79 -0.61 -13.50
CA ASP A 33 -3.76 -1.05 -14.50
C ASP A 33 -3.03 -1.20 -15.84
N VAL A 34 -3.13 -2.38 -16.46
CA VAL A 34 -2.37 -2.77 -17.65
C VAL A 34 -3.32 -3.10 -18.79
N CYS A 35 -3.03 -2.58 -19.99
CA CYS A 35 -3.74 -2.97 -21.20
C CYS A 35 -3.12 -4.25 -21.79
N ASP A 36 -3.94 -5.28 -21.95
CA ASP A 36 -3.57 -6.57 -22.54
C ASP A 36 -3.23 -6.47 -24.05
N ARG A 37 -3.72 -5.43 -24.73
CA ARG A 37 -3.55 -5.25 -26.17
C ARG A 37 -2.27 -4.50 -26.55
N CYS A 38 -2.08 -3.33 -25.95
CA CYS A 38 -0.99 -2.42 -26.33
C CYS A 38 0.10 -2.30 -25.26
N GLY A 39 -0.07 -2.95 -24.09
CA GLY A 39 0.91 -2.93 -23.01
C GLY A 39 0.99 -1.61 -22.24
N THR A 40 0.09 -0.65 -22.50
CA THR A 40 0.04 0.60 -21.73
C THR A 40 -0.20 0.30 -20.25
N VAL A 41 0.62 0.91 -19.39
CA VAL A 41 0.52 0.81 -17.93
C VAL A 41 0.08 2.15 -17.37
N VAL A 42 -0.93 2.15 -16.50
CA VAL A 42 -1.47 3.33 -15.84
C VAL A 42 -1.41 3.11 -14.33
N TYR A 43 -0.92 4.11 -13.59
CA TYR A 43 -0.93 4.07 -12.13
C TYR A 43 -2.33 4.33 -11.61
N VAL A 44 -2.78 3.46 -10.71
CA VAL A 44 -4.07 3.64 -10.04
C VAL A 44 -3.84 4.54 -8.82
N PRO A 45 -4.60 5.64 -8.68
CA PRO A 45 -4.64 6.35 -7.41
C PRO A 45 -5.25 5.42 -6.38
N THR A 46 -4.42 4.80 -5.55
CA THR A 46 -4.89 4.21 -4.29
C THR A 46 -5.45 5.37 -3.48
N ALA A 47 -6.73 5.29 -3.12
CA ALA A 47 -7.32 6.23 -2.16
C ALA A 47 -6.34 6.33 -0.99
N SER A 48 -5.87 7.53 -0.71
CA SER A 48 -4.88 7.79 0.33
C SER A 48 -5.44 7.27 1.64
N VAL A 49 -5.02 6.08 2.05
CA VAL A 49 -5.31 5.58 3.38
C VAL A 49 -4.61 6.57 4.31
N PRO A 50 -5.36 7.32 5.15
CA PRO A 50 -4.72 8.28 6.04
C PRO A 50 -3.70 7.52 6.87
N ALA A 51 -2.46 8.00 6.87
CA ALA A 51 -1.35 7.37 7.58
C ALA A 51 -1.79 7.08 9.02
N GLN A 52 -1.96 5.80 9.35
CA GLN A 52 -2.36 5.44 10.70
C GLN A 52 -1.25 5.85 11.66
N PRO A 53 -1.55 6.60 12.73
CA PRO A 53 -0.54 7.00 13.68
C PRO A 53 0.07 5.75 14.30
N VAL A 54 1.35 5.51 14.03
CA VAL A 54 2.10 4.40 14.65
C VAL A 54 2.11 4.66 16.15
N ARG A 55 1.29 3.89 16.90
CA ARG A 55 1.25 3.97 18.37
C ARG A 55 2.59 3.49 18.93
N ARG A 56 3.52 4.41 19.14
CA ARG A 56 4.76 4.13 19.86
C ARG A 56 4.42 3.86 21.33
N THR A 57 4.70 2.65 21.80
CA THR A 57 4.60 2.34 23.23
C THR A 57 5.65 3.15 24.00
N PRO A 58 5.26 3.98 24.98
CA PRO A 58 6.21 4.77 25.73
C PRO A 58 7.09 3.86 26.59
N ARG A 59 8.40 4.18 26.65
CA ARG A 59 9.45 3.35 27.25
C ARG A 59 9.17 2.97 28.72
N TRP A 60 8.49 3.82 29.47
CA TRP A 60 8.10 3.56 30.87
C TRP A 60 7.17 2.35 31.01
N ARG A 61 6.26 2.10 30.05
CA ARG A 61 5.39 0.91 30.07
C ARG A 61 6.19 -0.37 29.89
N LEU A 62 7.25 -0.33 29.09
CA LEU A 62 8.15 -1.47 28.90
C LEU A 62 8.97 -1.75 30.16
N ALA A 63 9.44 -0.70 30.83
CA ALA A 63 10.18 -0.79 32.09
C ALA A 63 9.31 -1.37 33.22
N LEU A 64 8.07 -0.90 33.39
CA LEU A 64 7.13 -1.43 34.38
C LEU A 64 6.81 -2.92 34.15
N ARG A 65 6.59 -3.34 32.91
CA ARG A 65 6.38 -4.77 32.59
C ARG A 65 7.58 -5.64 32.99
N ARG A 66 8.80 -5.15 32.80
CA ARG A 66 10.02 -5.86 33.22
C ARG A 66 10.16 -5.94 34.73
N MET A 67 9.81 -4.88 35.47
CA MET A 67 9.82 -4.89 36.93
C MET A 67 8.74 -5.83 37.50
N LEU A 68 7.50 -5.72 37.03
CA LEU A 68 6.38 -6.53 37.52
C LEU A 68 6.50 -8.02 37.12
N GLY A 69 7.11 -8.33 35.97
CA GLY A 69 7.42 -9.71 35.58
C GLY A 69 8.53 -10.36 36.43
N ARG A 70 9.33 -9.55 37.13
CA ARG A 70 10.39 -10.01 38.04
C ARG A 70 9.88 -10.30 39.46
N ALA A 71 8.71 -9.77 39.81
CA ALA A 71 8.11 -9.92 41.14
C ALA A 71 7.25 -11.19 41.32
N ARG A 72 7.16 -12.05 40.29
CA ARG A 72 6.41 -13.32 40.30
C ARG A 72 7.30 -14.57 40.23
N ARG A 73 8.58 -14.46 40.57
CA ARG A 73 9.54 -15.56 40.56
C ARG A 73 10.28 -15.65 41.88
#